data_AF-A0AAC8ZPW3-F1
#
_entry.id   AF-A0AAC8ZPW3-F1
#
_cell.length_a   1.000
_cell.length_b   1.000
_cell.length_c   1.000
_cell.angle_alpha   90.00
_cell.angle_beta   90.00
_cell.angle_gamma   90.00
#
_symmetry.space_group_name_H-M   'P 1'
#
loop_
_entity.id
_entity.type
_entity.pdbx_description
1 polymer ?
#
loop_
_entity_poly.entity_id
_entity_poly.type
_entity_poly.pdbx_seq_one_letter_code
_entity_poly.pdbx_strand_id
1 'polypeptide(L)'
;MHYVINKLKSQIEKQKATLLDDEESLSIESLLSSDKFQSIINNCRSFRSRFYTPFVTLILFIRQVLSPDKSCKNTVATFLASVSTEDNNNIPSSNTGPYCKARQKLPIETLESLVKLSGDSLSKSSNARWKIYNREVKLIDGTSLTMADSRKRRYLGRYFAHPMMQNRRAKRDDYKPSAVRVTQRYVP
;
A
#
# COMPACT_ATOMS: atom_id res chain seq x y z
N MET A 1 6.72 -27.87 6.19
CA MET A 1 6.44 -26.44 6.39
C MET A 1 6.87 -25.55 5.22
N HIS A 2 8.07 -25.68 4.65
CA HIS A 2 8.55 -24.84 3.52
C HIS A 2 7.64 -24.84 2.27
N TYR A 3 7.09 -26.00 1.90
CA TYR A 3 6.21 -26.14 0.72
C TYR A 3 4.90 -25.32 0.82
N VAL A 4 4.25 -25.36 2.00
CA VAL A 4 2.98 -24.63 2.24
C VAL A 4 3.19 -23.13 2.17
N ILE A 5 4.29 -22.63 2.75
CA ILE A 5 4.63 -21.20 2.72
C ILE A 5 4.89 -20.74 1.28
N ASN A 6 5.62 -21.51 0.48
CA ASN A 6 5.88 -21.17 -0.92
C ASN A 6 4.60 -21.18 -1.78
N LYS A 7 3.70 -22.13 -1.51
CA LYS A 7 2.39 -22.20 -2.18
C LYS A 7 1.53 -20.97 -1.85
N LEU A 8 1.48 -20.57 -0.58
CA LEU A 8 0.75 -19.36 -0.16
C LEU A 8 1.35 -18.09 -0.76
N LYS A 9 2.68 -17.96 -0.77
CA LYS A 9 3.35 -16.83 -1.41
C LYS A 9 3.02 -16.74 -2.90
N SER A 10 3.07 -17.87 -3.60
CA SER A 10 2.69 -17.93 -5.02
C SER A 10 1.22 -17.55 -5.24
N GLN A 11 0.31 -17.96 -4.36
CA GLN A 11 -1.09 -17.55 -4.43
C GLN A 11 -1.28 -16.05 -4.19
N ILE A 12 -0.56 -15.47 -3.22
CA ILE A 12 -0.60 -14.03 -2.95
C ILE A 12 -0.08 -13.24 -4.16
N GLU A 13 1.05 -13.64 -4.75
CA GLU A 13 1.58 -12.97 -5.93
C GLU A 13 0.63 -13.09 -7.13
N LYS A 14 -0.01 -14.25 -7.31
CA LYS A 14 -1.05 -14.43 -8.33
C LYS A 14 -2.25 -13.51 -8.10
N GLN A 15 -2.70 -13.38 -6.84
CA GLN A 15 -3.81 -12.49 -6.49
C GLN A 15 -3.45 -11.01 -6.68
N LYS A 16 -2.22 -10.61 -6.36
CA LYS A 16 -1.73 -9.24 -6.63
C LYS A 16 -1.74 -8.95 -8.12
N ALA A 17 -1.26 -9.88 -8.94
CA ALA A 17 -1.28 -9.73 -10.40
C ALA A 17 -2.71 -9.55 -10.90
N THR A 18 -3.65 -10.43 -10.51
CA THR A 18 -5.05 -10.32 -10.91
C THR A 18 -5.74 -9.04 -10.43
N LEU A 19 -5.29 -8.43 -9.32
CA LEU A 19 -5.83 -7.15 -8.85
C LEU A 19 -5.24 -5.95 -9.60
N LEU A 20 -4.07 -6.12 -10.23
CA LEU A 20 -3.39 -5.09 -11.01
C LEU A 20 -3.75 -5.14 -12.50
N ASP A 21 -4.19 -6.30 -12.98
CA ASP A 21 -4.69 -6.52 -14.33
C ASP A 21 -6.07 -5.86 -14.49
N ASP A 22 -6.26 -5.06 -15.54
CA ASP A 22 -7.49 -4.29 -15.80
C ASP A 22 -8.67 -5.15 -16.30
N GLU A 23 -8.57 -6.48 -16.21
CA GLU A 23 -9.61 -7.42 -16.65
C GLU A 23 -10.84 -7.37 -15.73
N GLU A 24 -12.00 -7.09 -16.35
CA GLU A 24 -13.23 -6.49 -15.80
C GLU A 24 -13.85 -7.13 -14.53
N SER A 25 -13.60 -8.41 -14.25
CA SER A 25 -14.41 -9.13 -13.24
C SER A 25 -13.94 -8.96 -11.78
N LEU A 26 -12.68 -8.58 -11.55
CA LEU A 26 -12.09 -8.47 -10.20
C LEU A 26 -11.16 -7.26 -10.03
N SER A 27 -11.29 -6.24 -10.89
CA SER A 27 -10.50 -5.02 -10.78
C SER A 27 -10.77 -4.28 -9.46
N ILE A 28 -9.72 -3.71 -8.87
CA ILE A 28 -9.81 -2.81 -7.70
C ILE A 28 -10.83 -1.68 -7.97
N GLU A 29 -10.95 -1.27 -9.22
CA GLU A 29 -11.83 -0.20 -9.65
C GLU A 29 -13.30 -0.57 -9.49
N SER A 30 -13.71 -1.80 -9.83
CA SER A 30 -15.10 -2.25 -9.67
C SER A 30 -15.50 -2.30 -8.18
N LEU A 31 -14.58 -2.76 -7.32
CA LEU A 31 -14.80 -2.80 -5.87
C LEU A 31 -14.98 -1.39 -5.28
N LEU A 32 -14.09 -0.47 -5.62
CA LEU A 32 -14.11 0.90 -5.12
C LEU A 32 -15.18 1.76 -5.78
N SER A 33 -15.73 1.34 -6.92
CA SER A 33 -16.82 2.04 -7.61
C SER A 33 -18.19 1.84 -6.98
N SER A 34 -18.34 0.87 -6.07
CA SER A 34 -19.62 0.66 -5.38
C SER A 34 -20.08 1.91 -4.60
N ASP A 35 -21.39 2.17 -4.61
CA ASP A 35 -22.00 3.39 -4.04
C ASP A 35 -21.56 3.68 -2.61
N LYS A 36 -21.41 2.63 -1.80
CA LYS A 36 -20.98 2.72 -0.41
C LYS A 36 -19.56 3.31 -0.30
N PHE A 37 -18.63 2.86 -1.14
CA PHE A 37 -17.26 3.37 -1.15
C PHE A 37 -17.23 4.80 -1.70
N GLN A 38 -17.95 5.07 -2.80
CA GLN A 38 -18.02 6.40 -3.40
C GLN A 38 -18.59 7.43 -2.43
N SER A 39 -19.60 7.08 -1.63
CA SER A 39 -20.15 7.99 -0.61
C SER A 39 -19.09 8.44 0.42
N ILE A 40 -18.21 7.53 0.85
CA ILE A 40 -17.14 7.84 1.81
C ILE A 40 -16.03 8.64 1.13
N ILE A 41 -15.66 8.28 -0.09
CA ILE A 41 -14.58 8.94 -0.85
C ILE A 41 -14.98 10.37 -1.23
N ASN A 42 -16.21 10.59 -1.70
CA ASN A 42 -16.68 11.92 -2.11
C ASN A 42 -16.84 12.87 -0.93
N ASN A 43 -17.14 12.35 0.26
CA ASN A 43 -17.27 13.13 1.49
C ASN A 43 -15.97 13.24 2.30
N CYS A 44 -14.84 12.72 1.81
CA CYS A 44 -13.60 12.69 2.60
C CYS A 44 -13.05 14.08 2.91
N ARG A 45 -13.18 15.03 1.98
CA ARG A 45 -12.75 16.43 2.12
C ARG A 45 -13.25 17.24 0.92
N SER A 46 -13.09 18.56 0.97
CA SER A 46 -13.23 19.39 -0.23
C SER A 46 -12.08 19.15 -1.22
N PHE A 47 -12.42 18.86 -2.48
CA PHE A 47 -11.46 18.72 -3.57
C PHE A 47 -12.02 19.32 -4.85
N ARG A 48 -11.12 19.64 -5.79
CA ARG A 48 -11.51 20.02 -7.16
C ARG A 48 -11.43 18.79 -8.03
N SER A 49 -12.43 18.57 -8.88
CA SER A 49 -12.39 17.51 -9.88
C SER A 49 -11.38 17.88 -10.98
N ARG A 50 -10.23 17.22 -10.96
CA ARG A 50 -9.16 17.27 -11.97
C ARG A 50 -8.68 15.82 -12.14
N PHE A 51 -7.45 15.60 -12.61
CA PHE A 51 -6.93 14.24 -12.82
C PHE A 51 -6.84 13.38 -11.54
N TYR A 52 -6.35 13.95 -10.43
CA TYR A 52 -6.14 13.22 -9.18
C TYR A 52 -7.26 13.51 -8.18
N THR A 53 -8.47 13.04 -8.46
CA THR A 53 -9.57 13.01 -7.47
C THR A 53 -9.23 12.05 -6.33
N PRO A 54 -9.89 12.12 -5.16
CA PRO A 54 -9.67 11.16 -4.08
C PRO A 54 -9.85 9.71 -4.51
N PHE A 55 -10.83 9.43 -5.38
CA PHE A 55 -11.08 8.11 -5.95
C PHE A 55 -9.89 7.61 -6.79
N VAL A 56 -9.49 8.40 -7.81
CA VAL A 56 -8.35 8.04 -8.68
C VAL A 56 -7.07 7.91 -7.85
N THR A 57 -6.85 8.83 -6.91
CA THR A 57 -5.67 8.80 -6.04
C THR A 57 -5.62 7.54 -5.18
N LEU A 58 -6.77 7.07 -4.67
CA LEU A 58 -6.85 5.86 -3.87
C LEU A 58 -6.52 4.62 -4.72
N ILE A 59 -7.10 4.50 -5.92
CA ILE A 59 -6.80 3.40 -6.86
C ILE A 59 -5.30 3.37 -7.15
N LEU A 60 -4.73 4.51 -7.58
CA LEU A 60 -3.32 4.63 -7.89
C LEU A 60 -2.43 4.29 -6.69
N PHE A 61 -2.83 4.68 -5.47
CA PHE A 61 -2.08 4.34 -4.27
C PHE A 61 -2.08 2.85 -3.98
N ILE A 62 -3.22 2.17 -4.13
CA ILE A 62 -3.30 0.71 -3.95
C ILE A 62 -2.45 0.02 -5.02
N ARG A 63 -2.59 0.42 -6.30
CA ARG A 63 -1.75 -0.12 -7.40
C ARG A 63 -0.26 0.10 -7.12
N GLN A 64 0.13 1.26 -6.60
CA GLN A 64 1.51 1.53 -6.18
C GLN A 64 1.98 0.57 -5.08
N VAL A 65 1.18 0.32 -4.05
CA VAL A 65 1.58 -0.56 -2.93
C VAL A 65 1.69 -2.02 -3.36
N LEU A 66 0.81 -2.46 -4.27
CA LEU A 66 0.81 -3.81 -4.82
C LEU A 66 1.90 -4.02 -5.87
N SER A 67 2.35 -2.97 -6.55
CA SER A 67 3.42 -3.04 -7.54
C SER A 67 4.74 -3.53 -6.92
N PRO A 68 5.53 -4.39 -7.60
CA PRO A 68 6.83 -4.85 -7.12
C PRO A 68 7.82 -3.71 -6.84
N ASP A 69 7.81 -2.66 -7.67
CA ASP A 69 8.75 -1.54 -7.59
C ASP A 69 8.30 -0.44 -6.61
N LYS A 70 7.01 -0.40 -6.27
CA LYS A 70 6.34 0.58 -5.40
C LYS A 70 6.60 2.04 -5.73
N SER A 71 7.08 2.35 -6.94
CA SER A 71 7.54 3.68 -7.30
C SER A 71 6.39 4.57 -7.76
N CYS A 72 6.41 5.85 -7.36
CA CYS A 72 5.42 6.81 -7.86
C CYS A 72 5.55 7.04 -9.38
N LYS A 73 6.76 6.87 -9.94
CA LYS A 73 7.01 7.06 -11.36
C LYS A 73 6.29 6.00 -12.20
N ASN A 74 6.42 4.74 -11.82
CA ASN A 74 5.75 3.64 -12.51
C ASN A 74 4.23 3.80 -12.42
N THR A 75 3.68 4.05 -11.23
CA THR A 75 2.23 4.27 -11.06
C THR A 75 1.70 5.41 -11.93
N VAL A 76 2.40 6.54 -12.01
CA VAL A 76 1.99 7.67 -12.86
C VAL A 76 2.15 7.34 -14.34
N ALA A 77 3.21 6.64 -14.75
CA ALA A 77 3.38 6.22 -16.14
C ALA A 77 2.27 5.26 -16.60
N THR A 78 1.90 4.27 -15.78
CA THR A 78 0.78 3.36 -16.06
C THR A 78 -0.55 4.11 -16.15
N PHE A 79 -0.81 5.05 -15.23
CA PHE A 79 -2.00 5.91 -15.29
C PHE A 79 -2.05 6.78 -16.55
N LEU A 80 -0.91 7.32 -16.98
CA LEU A 80 -0.87 8.12 -18.21
C LEU A 80 -1.12 7.26 -19.43
N ALA A 81 -0.61 6.03 -19.45
CA ALA A 81 -0.88 5.07 -20.52
C ALA A 81 -2.38 4.74 -20.60
N SER A 82 -3.06 4.51 -19.46
CA SER A 82 -4.50 4.20 -19.43
C SER A 82 -5.37 5.39 -19.83
N VAL A 83 -4.99 6.63 -19.46
CA VAL A 83 -5.74 7.83 -19.88
C VAL A 83 -5.49 8.15 -21.36
N SER A 84 -4.30 7.85 -21.90
CA SER A 84 -3.98 8.11 -23.31
C SER A 84 -4.76 7.20 -24.27
N THR A 85 -5.23 6.04 -23.80
CA THR A 85 -6.13 5.18 -24.58
C THR A 85 -7.57 5.69 -24.60
N GLU A 86 -7.96 6.54 -23.65
CA GLU A 86 -9.32 7.05 -23.50
C GLU A 86 -9.49 8.46 -24.10
N ASP A 87 -8.53 9.38 -23.88
CA ASP A 87 -8.64 10.80 -24.24
C ASP A 87 -7.32 11.41 -24.74
N ASN A 88 -7.22 11.69 -26.05
CA ASN A 88 -5.98 12.23 -26.65
C ASN A 88 -5.68 13.71 -26.31
N ASN A 89 -6.66 14.49 -25.85
CA ASN A 89 -6.52 15.96 -25.74
C ASN A 89 -6.37 16.49 -24.31
N ASN A 90 -6.45 15.65 -23.27
CA ASN A 90 -6.42 16.09 -21.88
C ASN A 90 -5.55 15.18 -20.99
N ILE A 91 -4.28 15.02 -21.35
CA ILE A 91 -3.35 14.13 -20.66
C ILE A 91 -2.63 14.87 -19.51
N PRO A 92 -2.57 14.33 -18.29
CA PRO A 92 -1.79 14.91 -17.20
C PRO A 92 -0.28 14.91 -17.48
N SER A 93 0.47 15.79 -16.82
CA SER A 93 1.93 15.76 -16.90
C SER A 93 2.51 14.47 -16.32
N SER A 94 3.65 14.00 -16.84
CA SER A 94 4.47 12.90 -16.28
C SER A 94 5.11 13.19 -14.92
N ASN A 95 4.95 14.41 -14.39
CA ASN A 95 5.43 14.78 -13.07
C ASN A 95 4.65 14.01 -11.99
N THR A 96 5.38 13.33 -11.09
CA THR A 96 4.77 12.60 -9.95
C THR A 96 4.29 13.51 -8.82
N GLY A 97 4.73 14.78 -8.80
CA GLY A 97 4.44 15.75 -7.74
C GLY A 97 2.93 15.93 -7.44
N PRO A 98 2.08 16.17 -8.45
CA PRO A 98 0.63 16.26 -8.26
C PRO A 98 0.02 15.02 -7.62
N TYR A 99 0.39 13.81 -8.10
CA TYR A 99 -0.05 12.55 -7.52
C TYR A 99 0.40 12.42 -6.05
N CYS A 100 1.68 12.65 -5.76
CA CYS A 100 2.20 12.60 -4.38
C CYS A 100 1.48 13.57 -3.44
N LYS A 101 1.18 14.80 -3.90
CA LYS A 101 0.43 15.81 -3.13
C LYS A 101 -1.02 15.39 -2.92
N ALA A 102 -1.67 14.77 -3.91
CA ALA A 102 -3.03 14.27 -3.77
C ALA A 102 -3.08 13.12 -2.75
N ARG A 103 -2.13 12.18 -2.83
CA ARG A 103 -2.01 11.05 -1.90
C ARG A 103 -1.84 11.51 -0.44
N GLN A 104 -1.01 12.52 -0.20
CA GLN A 104 -0.82 13.10 1.15
C GLN A 104 -2.07 13.76 1.73
N LYS A 105 -3.05 14.10 0.89
CA LYS A 105 -4.29 14.75 1.31
C LYS A 105 -5.41 13.76 1.61
N LEU A 106 -5.21 12.44 1.42
CA LEU A 106 -6.19 11.43 1.80
C LEU A 106 -6.27 11.37 3.33
N PRO A 107 -7.44 11.65 3.94
CA PRO A 107 -7.60 11.56 5.39
C PRO A 107 -7.48 10.11 5.87
N ILE A 108 -6.81 9.91 7.00
CA ILE A 108 -6.62 8.56 7.56
C ILE A 108 -7.97 7.97 8.00
N GLU A 109 -8.88 8.80 8.48
CA GLU A 109 -10.22 8.42 8.93
C GLU A 109 -11.05 7.83 7.78
N THR A 110 -10.89 8.39 6.57
CA THR A 110 -11.50 7.86 5.35
C THR A 110 -10.93 6.47 5.04
N LEU A 111 -9.61 6.32 5.05
CA LEU A 111 -8.96 5.03 4.79
C LEU A 111 -9.38 3.97 5.81
N GLU A 112 -9.43 4.31 7.10
CA GLU A 112 -9.92 3.41 8.15
C GLU A 112 -11.36 2.98 7.92
N SER A 113 -12.22 3.91 7.49
CA SER A 113 -13.63 3.63 7.21
C SER A 113 -13.79 2.68 6.03
N LEU A 114 -13.00 2.87 4.96
CA LEU A 114 -12.98 1.99 3.79
C LEU A 114 -12.44 0.59 4.12
N VAL A 115 -11.41 0.51 4.97
CA VAL A 115 -10.85 -0.78 5.44
C VAL A 115 -11.85 -1.52 6.31
N LYS A 116 -12.55 -0.84 7.23
CA LYS A 116 -13.61 -1.45 8.05
C LYS A 116 -14.76 -1.93 7.18
N LEU A 117 -15.22 -1.11 6.23
CA LEU A 117 -16.33 -1.45 5.34
C LEU A 117 -16.00 -2.67 4.46
N SER A 118 -14.80 -2.70 3.87
CA SER A 118 -14.35 -3.86 3.09
C SER A 118 -14.22 -5.12 3.94
N GLY A 119 -13.63 -5.01 5.14
CA GLY A 119 -13.50 -6.11 6.09
C GLY A 119 -14.85 -6.66 6.56
N ASP A 120 -15.80 -5.79 6.91
CA ASP A 120 -17.14 -6.18 7.36
C ASP A 120 -17.94 -6.86 6.23
N SER A 121 -17.83 -6.32 5.00
CA SER A 121 -18.47 -6.93 3.83
C SER A 121 -17.95 -8.33 3.59
N LEU A 122 -16.62 -8.51 3.66
CA LEU A 122 -15.99 -9.81 3.47
C LEU A 122 -16.34 -10.77 4.62
N SER A 123 -16.31 -10.30 5.87
CA SER A 123 -16.68 -11.10 7.05
C SER A 123 -18.12 -11.63 6.95
N LYS A 124 -19.06 -10.77 6.56
CA LYS A 124 -20.48 -11.15 6.37
C LYS A 124 -20.68 -12.17 5.26
N SER A 125 -19.89 -12.08 4.18
CA SER A 125 -19.94 -13.03 3.06
C SER A 125 -19.20 -14.35 3.33
N SER A 126 -18.44 -14.44 4.42
CA SER A 126 -17.62 -15.61 4.72
C SER A 126 -18.47 -16.84 5.05
N ASN A 127 -17.99 -18.01 4.63
CA ASN A 127 -18.69 -19.27 4.88
C ASN A 127 -18.76 -19.56 6.39
N ALA A 128 -19.95 -19.84 6.92
CA ALA A 128 -20.13 -20.17 8.34
C ALA A 128 -19.26 -21.37 8.79
N ARG A 129 -18.92 -22.29 7.88
CA ARG A 129 -18.02 -23.43 8.16
C ARG A 129 -16.58 -23.02 8.48
N TRP A 130 -16.16 -21.80 8.12
CA TRP A 130 -14.83 -21.28 8.46
C TRP A 130 -14.78 -20.69 9.88
N LYS A 131 -15.93 -20.55 10.56
CA LYS A 131 -15.97 -20.13 11.96
C LYS A 131 -15.63 -21.32 12.87
N ILE A 132 -14.54 -21.20 13.60
CA ILE A 132 -14.13 -22.23 14.58
C ILE A 132 -14.99 -22.05 15.84
N TYR A 133 -15.81 -23.05 16.19
CA TYR A 133 -16.78 -22.97 17.30
C TYR A 133 -17.68 -21.73 17.24
N ASN A 134 -18.14 -21.36 16.03
CA ASN A 134 -18.95 -20.15 15.78
C ASN A 134 -18.23 -18.82 16.16
N ARG A 135 -16.89 -18.82 16.24
CA ARG A 135 -16.09 -17.62 16.49
C ARG A 135 -15.33 -17.18 15.24
N GLU A 136 -15.18 -15.87 15.08
CA GLU A 136 -14.31 -15.28 14.07
C GLU A 136 -12.84 -15.49 14.48
N VAL A 137 -12.07 -16.13 13.60
CA VAL A 137 -10.63 -16.32 13.80
C VAL A 137 -9.88 -15.47 12.79
N LYS A 138 -9.05 -14.56 13.30
CA LYS A 138 -8.24 -13.65 12.48
C LYS A 138 -6.79 -14.08 12.59
N LEU A 139 -6.21 -14.56 11.48
CA LEU A 139 -4.77 -14.81 11.39
C LEU A 139 -4.08 -13.53 10.94
N ILE A 140 -3.28 -12.93 11.83
CA ILE A 140 -2.53 -11.71 11.53
C ILE A 140 -1.09 -12.12 11.26
N ASP A 141 -0.64 -11.98 10.00
CA ASP A 141 0.76 -12.18 9.65
C ASP A 141 1.58 -10.92 10.03
N GLY A 142 2.46 -11.05 11.02
CA GLY A 142 3.29 -9.95 11.55
C GLY A 142 4.48 -9.56 10.68
N THR A 143 4.68 -10.20 9.51
CA THR A 143 5.88 -9.99 8.68
C THR A 143 5.96 -8.66 7.93
N SER A 144 4.92 -7.82 8.00
CA SER A 144 4.85 -6.54 7.26
C SER A 144 5.07 -5.27 8.09
N LEU A 145 5.22 -5.37 9.42
CA LEU A 145 5.51 -4.21 10.27
C LEU A 145 7.01 -3.93 10.29
N THR A 146 7.45 -2.99 9.45
CA THR A 146 8.78 -2.37 9.64
C THR A 146 8.64 -1.28 10.70
N MET A 147 9.17 -1.55 11.90
CA MET A 147 9.26 -0.53 12.94
C MET A 147 10.32 0.48 12.54
N ALA A 148 9.94 1.75 12.34
CA ALA A 148 10.91 2.83 12.15
C ALA A 148 11.83 2.90 13.38
N ASP A 149 13.15 2.83 13.16
CA ASP A 149 14.18 2.87 14.21
C ASP A 149 14.29 4.30 14.77
N SER A 150 13.30 4.68 15.59
CA SER A 150 13.34 5.88 16.41
C SER A 150 14.08 5.55 17.72
N ARG A 151 14.95 6.45 18.18
CA ARG A 151 15.74 6.26 19.43
C ARG A 151 14.89 5.79 20.62
N LYS A 152 13.63 6.23 20.68
CA LYS A 152 12.65 5.89 21.73
C LYS A 152 12.25 4.41 21.75
N ARG A 153 12.24 3.71 20.60
CA ARG A 153 11.81 2.29 20.51
C ARG A 153 12.94 1.27 20.62
N ARG A 154 14.21 1.72 20.59
CA ARG A 154 15.38 0.86 20.78
C ARG A 154 15.41 0.18 22.15
N TYR A 155 14.75 0.77 23.14
CA TYR A 155 14.62 0.22 24.49
C TYR A 155 13.50 -0.82 24.61
N LEU A 156 12.37 -0.65 23.92
CA LEU A 156 11.26 -1.62 23.98
C LEU A 156 11.58 -2.95 23.28
N GLY A 157 12.36 -2.92 22.19
CA GLY A 157 12.74 -4.13 21.44
C GLY A 157 13.59 -5.13 22.24
N ARG A 158 14.19 -4.71 23.37
CA ARG A 158 14.95 -5.61 24.25
C ARG A 158 14.08 -6.37 25.25
N TYR A 159 12.88 -5.89 25.56
CA TYR A 159 12.00 -6.52 26.55
C TYR A 159 11.13 -7.64 25.96
N PHE A 160 10.94 -7.67 24.64
CA PHE A 160 10.17 -8.73 23.94
C PHE A 160 11.05 -9.71 23.15
N ALA A 161 12.37 -9.52 23.13
CA ALA A 161 13.29 -10.44 22.47
C ALA A 161 13.65 -11.60 23.40
N HIS A 162 12.83 -12.64 23.44
CA HIS A 162 13.32 -13.97 23.80
C HIS A 162 14.06 -14.60 22.61
N PRO A 163 15.10 -15.41 22.87
CA PRO A 163 16.18 -15.66 21.91
C PRO A 163 15.82 -16.84 21.00
N MET A 164 15.03 -16.59 19.98
CA MET A 164 14.92 -17.52 18.85
C MET A 164 14.84 -16.68 17.58
N MET A 165 15.66 -17.02 16.58
CA MET A 165 15.91 -16.30 15.30
C MET A 165 17.20 -15.47 15.26
N GLN A 166 18.30 -15.98 15.80
CA GLN A 166 19.61 -15.79 15.18
C GLN A 166 19.65 -16.71 13.94
N ASN A 167 19.32 -16.18 12.76
CA ASN A 167 19.94 -16.57 11.47
C ASN A 167 19.25 -15.92 10.27
N ARG A 168 19.83 -14.80 9.83
CA ARG A 168 20.17 -14.45 8.43
C ARG A 168 20.62 -13.00 8.37
N ARG A 169 21.74 -12.70 9.03
CA ARG A 169 22.46 -11.43 8.92
C ARG A 169 23.82 -11.72 8.30
N ALA A 170 23.81 -11.99 7.00
CA ALA A 170 24.98 -12.03 6.14
C ALA A 170 24.52 -11.78 4.70
N LYS A 171 25.18 -10.84 4.02
CA LYS A 171 24.86 -10.26 2.70
C LYS A 171 23.80 -9.16 2.68
N ARG A 172 24.23 -7.96 3.09
CA ARG A 172 24.09 -6.70 2.32
C ARG A 172 25.05 -5.67 2.92
N ASP A 173 26.32 -6.05 3.01
CA ASP A 173 27.42 -5.09 3.12
C ASP A 173 27.81 -4.74 1.69
N ASP A 174 27.23 -3.67 1.14
CA ASP A 174 27.69 -2.98 -0.08
C ASP A 174 26.91 -1.67 -0.32
N TYR A 175 26.74 -0.85 0.73
CA TYR A 175 26.36 0.55 0.54
C TYR A 175 27.30 1.46 1.34
N LYS A 176 28.40 1.87 0.67
CA LYS A 176 29.22 3.01 1.07
C LYS A 176 28.54 4.30 0.60
N PRO A 177 28.15 5.24 1.47
CA PRO A 177 28.04 6.63 1.06
C PRO A 177 29.44 7.24 1.02
N SER A 178 29.87 7.65 -0.17
CA SER A 178 31.07 8.45 -0.38
C SER A 178 30.95 9.78 0.36
N ALA A 179 31.89 10.03 1.27
CA ALA A 179 32.09 11.30 1.95
C ALA A 179 33.04 12.19 1.14
N VAL A 180 32.65 13.43 0.81
CA VAL A 180 33.55 14.57 0.46
C VAL A 180 32.79 15.88 0.76
N ARG A 181 33.00 16.52 1.92
CA ARG A 181 33.86 17.70 2.27
C ARG A 181 33.12 19.07 2.29
N VAL A 182 33.03 19.70 3.47
CA VAL A 182 33.77 20.91 3.94
C VAL A 182 32.95 22.20 3.68
N THR A 183 32.58 22.99 4.70
CA THR A 183 33.46 23.92 5.42
C THR A 183 33.10 24.12 6.90
N GLN A 184 34.14 24.13 7.74
CA GLN A 184 34.14 24.75 9.07
C GLN A 184 33.96 26.26 8.95
N ARG A 185 33.38 26.89 9.99
CA ARG A 185 33.97 28.02 10.71
C ARG A 185 33.29 28.18 12.08
N TYR A 186 34.08 28.03 13.12
CA TYR A 186 33.81 28.43 14.49
C TYR A 186 34.93 29.41 14.85
N VAL A 187 34.61 30.64 15.25
CA VAL A 187 35.51 31.58 15.93
C VAL A 187 34.66 32.71 16.55
N PRO A 188 35.09 33.36 17.64
CA PRO A 188 35.70 32.86 18.88
C PRO A 188 34.70 32.80 20.05
#